data_AF-T1GUA4-F1
#
_entry.id   AF-T1GUA4-F1
#
_cell.length_a   1.000
_cell.length_b   1.000
_cell.length_c   1.000
_cell.angle_alpha   90.00
_cell.angle_beta   90.00
_cell.angle_gamma   90.00
#
_symmetry.space_group_name_H-M   'P 1'
#
loop_
_entity.id
_entity.type
_entity.pdbx_description
1 polymer ?
#
loop_
_entity_poly.entity_id
_entity_poly.type
_entity_poly.pdbx_seq_one_letter_code
_entity_poly.pdbx_strand_id
1 'polypeptide(L)'
;MPSTRVFKSGIDETPVMCTTTRAVTSDNCEWGSCGEWCLSKTSGSCIQIFVNLRTNGSDLAFQNCTNSANKTCYGIDQEHADKARCINDECKNLTGTFNCTAGQCLNITDAFECMFINSDPPVKCSGRRGKINCKDIAGLYSCVRGTCRKIRTPYNCDRRCVDIPTRNKNVVILSGDKVFLSQCENAVDLETG
;
A
#
# COMPACT_ATOMS: atom_id res chain seq x y z
N MET A 1 -23.98 20.69 -3.52
CA MET A 1 -24.51 21.36 -4.73
C MET A 1 -25.99 21.02 -4.82
N PRO A 2 -26.91 21.95 -5.13
CA PRO A 2 -28.33 21.61 -5.30
C PRO A 2 -28.49 20.56 -6.42
N SER A 3 -29.30 19.53 -6.19
CA SER A 3 -29.45 18.38 -7.10
C SER A 3 -29.79 18.81 -8.53
N THR A 4 -30.64 19.81 -8.69
CA THR A 4 -31.04 20.38 -10.00
C THR A 4 -29.88 21.01 -10.78
N ARG A 5 -28.83 21.51 -10.11
CA ARG A 5 -27.61 21.97 -10.79
C ARG A 5 -26.70 20.81 -11.19
N VAL A 6 -26.67 19.72 -10.42
CA VAL A 6 -25.92 18.50 -10.74
C VAL A 6 -26.45 17.88 -12.03
N PHE A 7 -27.76 17.61 -12.08
CA PHE A 7 -28.40 17.03 -13.26
C PHE A 7 -28.32 17.91 -14.52
N LYS A 8 -28.23 19.23 -14.38
CA LYS A 8 -28.08 20.16 -15.51
C LYS A 8 -26.63 20.47 -15.90
N SER A 9 -25.66 20.08 -15.07
CA SER A 9 -24.24 20.38 -15.29
C SER A 9 -23.53 19.39 -16.23
N GLY A 10 -24.22 18.35 -16.70
CA GLY A 10 -23.60 17.33 -17.55
C GLY A 10 -22.53 16.51 -16.83
N ILE A 11 -22.54 16.49 -15.49
CA ILE A 11 -21.73 15.58 -14.69
C ILE A 11 -22.37 14.20 -14.85
N ASP A 12 -21.88 13.48 -15.86
CA ASP A 12 -22.21 12.08 -16.10
C ASP A 12 -21.58 11.22 -15.00
N GLU A 13 -22.31 10.23 -14.49
CA GLU A 13 -21.90 9.34 -13.40
C GLU A 13 -20.92 8.26 -13.90
N THR A 14 -20.08 8.58 -14.89
CA THR A 14 -19.09 7.62 -15.38
C THR A 14 -18.06 7.38 -14.29
N PRO A 15 -17.97 6.16 -13.73
CA PRO A 15 -17.04 5.88 -12.66
C PRO A 15 -15.62 5.99 -13.21
N VAL A 16 -14.82 6.89 -12.62
CA VAL A 16 -13.42 7.11 -12.99
C VAL A 16 -12.49 6.61 -11.89
N MET A 17 -11.31 6.12 -12.27
CA MET A 17 -10.30 5.70 -11.32
C MET A 17 -9.44 6.89 -10.90
N CYS A 18 -9.31 7.13 -9.61
CA CYS A 18 -8.58 8.28 -9.06
C CYS A 18 -7.34 7.82 -8.30
N THR A 19 -6.20 8.45 -8.52
CA THR A 19 -5.00 8.27 -7.68
C THR A 19 -4.74 9.54 -6.89
N THR A 20 -4.72 9.46 -5.56
CA THR A 20 -4.42 10.61 -4.70
C THR A 20 -2.97 11.04 -4.88
N THR A 21 -2.75 12.31 -5.20
CA THR A 21 -1.41 12.88 -5.38
C THR A 21 -0.93 13.62 -4.13
N ARG A 22 -1.83 14.32 -3.44
CA ARG A 22 -1.54 15.03 -2.19
C ARG A 22 -2.81 15.24 -1.36
N ALA A 23 -2.65 15.28 -0.05
CA ALA A 23 -3.70 15.67 0.90
C ALA A 23 -3.17 16.83 1.73
N VAL A 24 -3.90 17.95 1.76
CA VAL A 24 -3.49 19.18 2.44
C VAL A 24 -4.55 19.55 3.46
N THR A 25 -4.16 19.70 4.72
CA THR A 25 -5.03 20.27 5.75
C THR A 25 -4.86 21.78 5.76
N SER A 26 -5.96 22.53 5.62
CA SER A 26 -5.99 23.99 5.62
C SER A 26 -7.10 24.50 6.54
N ASP A 27 -6.87 25.62 7.21
CA ASP A 27 -7.90 26.28 8.04
C ASP A 27 -8.86 27.15 7.21
N ASN A 28 -8.49 27.44 5.96
CA ASN A 28 -9.33 28.13 4.97
C ASN A 28 -9.31 27.33 3.67
N CYS A 29 -10.38 26.58 3.41
CA CYS A 29 -10.58 25.91 2.13
C CYS A 29 -11.05 26.89 1.06
N GLU A 30 -10.35 26.93 -0.08
CA GLU A 30 -10.82 27.64 -1.28
C GLU A 30 -12.07 26.98 -1.90
N TRP A 31 -12.17 25.65 -1.76
CA TRP A 31 -13.27 24.83 -2.24
C TRP A 31 -13.45 23.63 -1.30
N GLY A 32 -14.66 23.10 -1.25
CA GLY A 32 -14.98 21.92 -0.46
C GLY A 32 -16.21 21.22 -1.00
N SER A 33 -16.24 19.89 -0.87
CA SER A 33 -17.48 19.14 -1.05
C SER A 33 -18.40 19.45 0.12
N CYS A 34 -19.65 19.82 -0.14
CA CYS A 34 -20.61 19.83 0.94
C CYS A 34 -21.07 18.39 1.21
N GLY A 35 -21.19 18.03 2.49
CA GLY A 35 -21.90 16.83 2.89
C GLY A 35 -23.40 16.96 2.63
N GLU A 36 -24.19 16.00 3.11
CA GLU A 36 -25.63 16.16 3.10
C GLU A 36 -26.01 17.43 3.87
N TRP A 37 -26.93 18.23 3.31
CA TRP A 37 -27.41 19.53 3.85
C TRP A 37 -26.44 20.72 3.68
N CYS A 38 -26.20 21.13 2.43
CA CYS A 38 -25.36 22.29 2.06
C CYS A 38 -26.04 23.65 2.36
N LEU A 39 -26.48 23.90 3.60
CA LEU A 39 -27.17 25.14 4.00
C LEU A 39 -26.23 26.20 4.61
N SER A 40 -24.95 25.88 4.83
CA SER A 40 -23.95 26.80 5.38
C SER A 40 -22.61 26.68 4.65
N LYS A 41 -21.86 27.80 4.58
CA LYS A 41 -20.44 27.74 4.22
C LYS A 41 -19.71 26.95 5.30
N THR A 42 -18.95 25.94 4.90
CA THR A 42 -18.03 25.22 5.78
C THR A 42 -16.99 26.22 6.32
N SER A 43 -17.03 26.47 7.63
CA SER A 43 -16.02 27.24 8.36
C SER A 43 -15.19 26.30 9.23
N GLY A 44 -13.87 26.48 9.25
CA GLY A 44 -12.93 25.68 10.04
C GLY A 44 -11.95 24.83 9.22
N SER A 45 -11.11 24.07 9.94
CA SER A 45 -10.09 23.18 9.37
C SER A 45 -10.70 22.14 8.44
N CYS A 46 -10.16 22.04 7.24
CA CYS A 46 -10.63 21.17 6.17
C CYS A 46 -9.46 20.42 5.54
N ILE A 47 -9.75 19.29 4.89
CA ILE A 47 -8.79 18.52 4.12
C ILE A 47 -9.10 18.64 2.62
N GLN A 48 -8.11 19.06 1.84
CA GLN A 48 -8.17 19.11 0.38
C GLN A 48 -7.38 17.93 -0.18
N ILE A 49 -8.10 16.99 -0.78
CA ILE A 49 -7.52 15.81 -1.43
C ILE A 49 -7.42 16.10 -2.91
N PHE A 50 -6.19 16.12 -3.43
CA PHE A 50 -5.93 16.26 -4.85
C PHE A 50 -5.76 14.88 -5.44
N VAL A 51 -6.47 14.64 -6.54
CA VAL A 51 -6.45 13.37 -7.26
C VAL A 51 -6.08 13.62 -8.71
N ASN A 52 -5.32 12.70 -9.28
CA ASN A 52 -5.22 12.56 -10.73
C ASN A 52 -6.33 11.62 -11.19
N LEU A 53 -7.17 12.12 -12.10
CA LEU A 53 -8.21 11.33 -12.76
C LEU A 53 -7.56 10.44 -13.82
N ARG A 54 -7.88 9.15 -13.80
CA ARG A 54 -7.70 8.26 -14.94
C ARG A 54 -9.10 8.02 -15.51
N THR A 55 -9.35 8.60 -16.69
CA THR A 55 -10.53 8.26 -17.50
C THR A 55 -10.45 6.79 -17.92
N ASN A 56 -11.57 6.22 -18.40
CA ASN A 56 -11.64 4.83 -18.88
C ASN A 56 -10.36 4.45 -19.63
N GLY A 57 -9.76 3.32 -19.26
CA GLY A 57 -8.56 2.84 -19.92
C GLY A 57 -8.87 2.46 -21.37
N SER A 58 -7.82 2.34 -22.19
CA SER A 58 -7.94 1.76 -23.53
C SER A 58 -8.15 0.25 -23.44
N ASP A 59 -9.09 -0.27 -24.20
CA ASP A 59 -9.26 -1.71 -24.40
C ASP A 59 -8.21 -2.20 -25.40
N LEU A 60 -7.29 -3.04 -24.94
CA LEU A 60 -6.18 -3.56 -25.75
C LEU A 60 -6.34 -5.06 -26.00
N ALA A 61 -6.25 -5.47 -27.26
CA ALA A 61 -6.15 -6.87 -27.66
C ALA A 61 -4.70 -7.22 -28.02
N PHE A 62 -4.10 -8.11 -27.22
CA PHE A 62 -2.77 -8.65 -27.51
C PHE A 62 -2.88 -9.92 -28.35
N GLN A 63 -2.18 -9.95 -29.48
CA GLN A 63 -2.28 -11.04 -30.47
C GLN A 63 -1.00 -11.87 -30.53
N ASN A 64 -1.16 -13.16 -30.89
CA ASN A 64 -0.08 -14.15 -31.03
C ASN A 64 0.86 -14.20 -29.82
N CYS A 65 0.27 -14.23 -28.62
CA CYS A 65 0.99 -14.27 -27.37
C CYS A 65 1.55 -15.67 -27.05
N THR A 66 2.83 -15.74 -26.72
CA THR A 66 3.57 -16.95 -26.36
C THR A 66 4.32 -16.78 -25.05
N ASN A 67 4.75 -17.89 -24.45
CA ASN A 67 5.52 -17.91 -23.20
C ASN A 67 4.86 -17.11 -22.06
N SER A 68 3.54 -17.19 -21.91
CA SER A 68 2.82 -16.47 -20.87
C SER A 68 3.17 -16.96 -19.46
N ALA A 69 3.30 -16.05 -18.51
CA ALA A 69 3.51 -16.32 -17.10
C ALA A 69 2.55 -15.47 -16.27
N ASN A 70 2.01 -16.05 -15.21
CA ASN A 70 1.19 -15.34 -14.24
C ASN A 70 1.84 -15.49 -12.87
N LYS A 71 2.01 -14.37 -12.17
CA LYS A 71 2.56 -14.34 -10.83
C LYS A 71 1.66 -13.50 -9.93
N THR A 72 1.25 -14.09 -8.80
CA THR A 72 0.58 -13.35 -7.75
C THR A 72 1.62 -12.83 -6.76
N CYS A 73 1.72 -11.52 -6.63
CA CYS A 73 2.46 -10.82 -5.60
C CYS A 73 1.58 -10.74 -4.35
N TYR A 74 1.63 -11.79 -3.52
CA TYR A 74 0.84 -11.84 -2.29
C TYR A 74 1.13 -10.64 -1.38
N GLY A 75 0.09 -9.92 -0.99
CA GLY A 75 0.15 -9.05 0.18
C GLY A 75 0.17 -9.86 1.48
N ILE A 76 0.30 -9.16 2.60
CA ILE A 76 0.15 -9.78 3.92
C ILE A 76 -1.33 -9.80 4.28
N ASP A 77 -1.88 -11.01 4.40
CA ASP A 77 -3.18 -11.19 5.03
C ASP A 77 -3.03 -11.02 6.55
N GLN A 78 -3.39 -9.84 7.07
CA GLN A 78 -3.24 -9.55 8.50
C GLN A 78 -4.10 -10.43 9.41
N GLU A 79 -5.14 -11.07 8.88
CA GLU A 79 -6.06 -11.92 9.63
C GLU A 79 -5.47 -13.31 9.83
N HIS A 80 -4.82 -13.86 8.79
CA HIS A 80 -4.23 -15.19 8.79
C HIS A 80 -2.71 -15.21 9.00
N ALA A 81 -2.03 -14.06 9.00
CA ALA A 81 -0.59 -14.03 9.15
C ALA A 81 -0.12 -14.34 10.57
N ASP A 82 0.93 -15.17 10.66
CA ASP A 82 1.56 -15.56 11.91
C ASP A 82 2.12 -14.34 12.66
N LYS A 83 1.57 -14.08 13.84
CA LYS A 83 2.01 -13.02 14.74
C LYS A 83 2.82 -13.63 15.87
N ALA A 84 4.11 -13.30 15.94
CA ALA A 84 4.94 -13.67 17.08
C ALA A 84 4.52 -12.85 18.30
N ARG A 85 4.11 -13.51 19.38
CA ARG A 85 3.78 -12.82 20.63
C ARG A 85 5.06 -12.80 21.45
N CYS A 86 5.56 -11.64 21.87
CA CYS A 86 6.79 -11.56 22.69
C CYS A 86 6.58 -12.03 24.14
N ILE A 87 6.03 -13.23 24.29
CA ILE A 87 5.78 -14.00 25.50
C ILE A 87 6.54 -15.33 25.32
N ASN A 88 7.13 -15.86 26.40
CA ASN A 88 7.78 -17.18 26.40
C ASN A 88 8.84 -17.40 25.30
N ASP A 89 9.73 -16.44 25.07
CA ASP A 89 10.87 -16.54 24.13
C ASP A 89 10.52 -16.68 22.63
N GLU A 90 9.26 -16.53 22.19
CA GLU A 90 8.92 -16.55 20.75
C GLU A 90 9.67 -15.47 19.95
N CYS A 91 9.95 -14.32 20.58
CA CYS A 91 10.69 -13.22 19.95
C CYS A 91 12.22 -13.39 19.96
N LYS A 92 12.76 -14.51 20.45
CA LYS A 92 14.21 -14.75 20.60
C LYS A 92 14.95 -14.82 19.25
N ASN A 93 14.27 -15.29 18.20
CA ASN A 93 14.88 -15.55 16.90
C ASN A 93 14.34 -14.65 15.78
N LEU A 94 13.58 -13.59 16.10
CA LEU A 94 13.08 -12.67 15.10
C LEU A 94 14.22 -12.06 14.30
N THR A 95 14.15 -12.24 12.99
CA THR A 95 15.11 -11.72 12.02
C THR A 95 14.32 -11.22 10.83
N GLY A 96 14.50 -9.95 10.47
CA GLY A 96 13.71 -9.28 9.44
C GLY A 96 13.00 -8.02 9.95
N THR A 97 12.01 -7.56 9.20
CA THR A 97 11.20 -6.38 9.50
C THR A 97 9.85 -6.81 10.05
N PHE A 98 9.44 -6.19 11.16
CA PHE A 98 8.21 -6.52 11.88
C PHE A 98 7.38 -5.28 12.13
N ASN A 99 6.06 -5.41 12.01
CA ASN A 99 5.11 -4.42 12.50
C ASN A 99 4.49 -4.94 13.80
N CYS A 100 4.80 -4.27 14.91
CA CYS A 100 4.40 -4.71 16.23
C CYS A 100 3.29 -3.85 16.83
N THR A 101 2.37 -4.48 17.54
CA THR A 101 1.31 -3.83 18.32
C THR A 101 1.19 -4.52 19.67
N ALA A 102 1.47 -3.80 20.77
CA ALA A 102 1.40 -4.35 22.13
C ALA A 102 2.17 -5.69 22.29
N GLY A 103 3.39 -5.75 21.75
CA GLY A 103 4.25 -6.93 21.85
C GLY A 103 3.84 -8.11 20.96
N GLN A 104 2.83 -7.94 20.08
CA GLN A 104 2.53 -8.87 19.00
C GLN A 104 3.16 -8.35 17.71
N CYS A 105 4.11 -9.08 17.15
CA CYS A 105 4.89 -8.68 15.99
C CYS A 105 4.52 -9.51 14.76
N LEU A 106 4.02 -8.82 13.75
CA LEU A 106 3.72 -9.38 12.43
C LEU A 106 4.98 -9.30 11.56
N ASN A 107 5.42 -10.44 11.00
CA ASN A 107 6.53 -10.44 10.05
C ASN A 107 6.08 -9.83 8.73
N ILE A 108 6.78 -8.78 8.27
CA ILE A 108 6.47 -8.12 7.01
C ILE A 108 7.61 -8.21 5.97
N THR A 109 8.68 -8.90 6.32
CA THR A 109 9.94 -8.96 5.55
C THR A 109 9.75 -9.42 4.10
N ASP A 110 8.82 -10.35 3.87
CA ASP A 110 8.66 -10.97 2.55
C ASP A 110 7.79 -10.15 1.61
N ALA A 111 6.86 -9.35 2.17
CA ALA A 111 5.90 -8.58 1.39
C ALA A 111 6.25 -7.10 1.26
N PHE A 112 7.17 -6.58 2.09
CA PHE A 112 7.58 -5.18 2.08
C PHE A 112 9.10 -5.03 2.13
N GLU A 113 9.59 -4.08 1.36
CA GLU A 113 10.97 -3.62 1.41
C GLU A 113 10.99 -2.21 2.02
N CYS A 114 11.57 -2.09 3.20
CA CYS A 114 11.61 -0.84 3.95
C CYS A 114 13.00 -0.19 3.86
N MET A 115 13.08 1.00 3.28
CA MET A 115 14.24 1.88 3.30
C MET A 115 14.13 2.88 4.45
N PHE A 116 15.11 2.89 5.35
CA PHE A 116 15.15 3.78 6.51
C PHE A 116 16.59 4.15 6.88
N ILE A 117 16.76 5.34 7.45
CA ILE A 117 18.07 5.85 7.90
C ILE A 117 18.13 5.89 9.43
N ASN A 118 17.04 6.34 10.07
CA ASN A 118 16.98 6.55 11.50
C ASN A 118 16.37 5.34 12.23
N SER A 119 17.06 4.86 13.26
CA SER A 119 16.55 3.81 14.12
C SER A 119 16.86 4.08 15.59
N ASP A 120 15.98 3.62 16.48
CA ASP A 120 16.22 3.66 17.92
C ASP A 120 17.38 2.75 18.33
N PRO A 121 17.96 3.00 19.53
CA PRO A 121 18.86 2.06 20.17
C PRO A 121 18.24 0.64 20.23
N PRO A 122 19.07 -0.41 20.03
CA PRO A 122 18.57 -1.78 20.01
C PRO A 122 18.01 -2.23 21.36
N VAL A 123 16.84 -2.83 21.32
CA VAL A 123 16.18 -3.51 22.44
C VAL A 123 16.36 -5.02 22.26
N LYS A 124 16.81 -5.71 23.32
CA LYS A 124 16.91 -7.18 23.31
C LYS A 124 15.58 -7.80 23.74
N CYS A 125 14.86 -8.38 22.78
CA CYS A 125 13.66 -9.19 23.01
C CYS A 125 14.00 -10.65 23.33
N SER A 126 15.26 -11.05 23.20
CA SER A 126 15.75 -12.38 23.53
C SER A 126 16.08 -12.56 25.02
N GLY A 127 15.82 -13.76 25.56
CA GLY A 127 16.31 -14.20 26.87
C GLY A 127 15.38 -13.87 28.04
N ARG A 128 15.85 -14.12 29.27
CA ARG A 128 15.03 -14.14 30.50
C ARG A 128 14.20 -12.87 30.78
N ARG A 129 14.65 -11.69 30.29
CA ARG A 129 13.93 -10.40 30.40
C ARG A 129 13.34 -9.90 29.07
N GLY A 130 13.47 -10.65 27.98
CA GLY A 130 12.97 -10.28 26.67
C GLY A 130 11.46 -9.98 26.65
N LYS A 131 10.69 -10.76 27.43
CA LYS A 131 9.25 -10.53 27.66
C LYS A 131 8.95 -9.15 28.23
N ILE A 132 9.78 -8.62 29.14
CA ILE A 132 9.54 -7.30 29.75
C ILE A 132 9.91 -6.20 28.75
N ASN A 133 11.04 -6.35 28.08
CA ASN A 133 11.56 -5.36 27.16
C ASN A 133 10.66 -5.15 25.92
N CYS A 134 9.97 -6.20 25.48
CA CYS A 134 9.19 -6.19 24.24
C CYS A 134 7.70 -6.47 24.46
N LYS A 135 7.21 -6.33 25.69
CA LYS A 135 5.77 -6.47 26.01
C LYS A 135 4.92 -5.39 25.34
N ASP A 136 5.42 -4.16 25.34
CA ASP A 136 4.64 -2.97 24.99
C ASP A 136 5.21 -2.25 23.74
N ILE A 137 6.06 -2.95 22.95
CA ILE A 137 6.60 -2.35 21.73
C ILE A 137 5.50 -2.18 20.68
N ALA A 138 5.53 -1.03 20.01
CA ALA A 138 4.60 -0.67 18.95
C ALA A 138 5.31 0.05 17.80
N GLY A 139 4.87 -0.25 16.57
CA GLY A 139 5.38 0.29 15.32
C GLY A 139 6.30 -0.66 14.55
N LEU A 140 7.07 -0.11 13.61
CA LEU A 140 7.99 -0.85 12.76
C LEU A 140 9.33 -1.11 13.46
N TYR A 141 9.80 -2.35 13.41
CA TYR A 141 11.08 -2.78 13.97
C TYR A 141 11.89 -3.56 12.95
N SER A 142 13.20 -3.33 12.91
CA SER A 142 14.16 -4.20 12.25
C SER A 142 14.86 -5.05 13.31
N CYS A 143 14.72 -6.36 13.21
CA CYS A 143 15.24 -7.32 14.17
C CYS A 143 16.33 -8.19 13.55
N VAL A 144 17.36 -8.48 14.34
CA VAL A 144 18.40 -9.46 14.01
C VAL A 144 18.60 -10.36 15.21
N ARG A 145 18.23 -11.65 15.09
CA ARG A 145 18.34 -12.66 16.15
C ARG A 145 17.75 -12.17 17.50
N GLY A 146 16.53 -11.60 17.45
CA GLY A 146 15.82 -11.11 18.64
C GLY A 146 16.35 -9.81 19.25
N THR A 147 17.29 -9.14 18.60
CA THR A 147 17.68 -7.77 18.92
C THR A 147 17.01 -6.83 17.92
N CYS A 148 16.07 -6.01 18.38
CA CYS A 148 15.18 -5.21 17.55
C CYS A 148 15.45 -3.71 17.71
N ARG A 149 15.45 -2.97 16.61
CA ARG A 149 15.57 -1.50 16.59
C ARG A 149 14.30 -0.93 15.97
N LYS A 150 13.69 0.05 16.65
CA LYS A 150 12.51 0.73 16.10
C LYS A 150 12.94 1.57 14.90
N ILE A 151 12.25 1.43 13.78
CA ILE A 151 12.44 2.25 12.60
C ILE A 151 11.72 3.58 12.83
N ARG A 152 12.44 4.70 12.70
CA ARG A 152 11.87 6.05 12.85
C ARG A 152 11.54 6.66 11.50
N THR A 153 10.49 7.46 11.47
CA THR A 153 10.21 8.32 10.32
C THR A 153 11.35 9.34 10.13
N PRO A 154 11.67 9.71 8.89
CA PRO A 154 11.10 9.22 7.64
C PRO A 154 11.62 7.83 7.23
N TYR A 155 10.73 6.98 6.74
CA TYR A 155 11.04 5.71 6.08
C TYR A 155 10.07 5.52 4.90
N ASN A 156 10.49 4.73 3.91
CA ASN A 156 9.59 4.28 2.84
C ASN A 156 9.52 2.74 2.89
N CYS A 157 8.32 2.17 2.89
CA CYS A 157 8.10 0.72 2.84
C CYS A 157 7.26 0.42 1.60
N ASP A 158 7.93 -0.03 0.54
CA ASP A 158 7.29 -0.37 -0.72
C ASP A 158 6.90 -1.86 -0.72
N ARG A 159 5.80 -2.20 -1.40
CA ARG A 159 5.42 -3.61 -1.57
C ARG A 159 6.48 -4.31 -2.41
N ARG A 160 6.98 -5.44 -1.90
CA ARG A 160 8.01 -6.23 -2.54
C ARG A 160 7.39 -7.36 -3.34
N CYS A 161 7.74 -7.45 -4.63
CA CYS A 161 7.44 -8.61 -5.45
C CYS A 161 8.70 -9.02 -6.22
N VAL A 162 9.42 -10.02 -5.69
CA VAL A 162 10.67 -10.53 -6.27
C VAL A 162 10.42 -11.56 -7.36
N ASP A 163 11.44 -11.84 -8.18
CA ASP A 163 11.46 -12.93 -9.16
C ASP A 163 10.31 -12.88 -10.18
N ILE A 164 10.03 -11.70 -10.73
CA ILE A 164 9.12 -11.55 -11.86
C ILE A 164 9.84 -12.08 -13.12
N PRO A 165 9.34 -13.14 -13.78
CA PRO A 165 10.04 -13.78 -14.89
C PRO A 165 9.92 -12.97 -16.19
N THR A 166 10.74 -11.93 -16.34
CA THR A 166 10.72 -11.00 -17.48
C THR A 166 11.48 -11.51 -18.71
N ARG A 167 12.18 -12.64 -18.62
CA ARG A 167 12.97 -13.19 -19.73
C ARG A 167 12.06 -13.60 -20.89
N ASN A 168 12.36 -13.09 -22.09
CA ASN A 168 11.58 -13.32 -23.31
C ASN A 168 10.10 -12.95 -23.11
N LYS A 169 9.85 -11.73 -22.61
CA LYS A 169 8.53 -11.11 -22.46
C LYS A 169 8.64 -9.68 -22.97
N ASN A 170 7.62 -9.21 -23.67
CA ASN A 170 7.50 -7.81 -24.09
C ASN A 170 6.20 -7.16 -23.59
N VAL A 171 5.29 -7.93 -22.99
CA VAL A 171 4.06 -7.45 -22.37
C VAL A 171 4.11 -7.76 -20.88
N VAL A 172 3.86 -6.75 -20.05
CA VAL A 172 3.70 -6.87 -18.59
C VAL A 172 2.45 -6.09 -18.19
N ILE A 173 1.46 -6.80 -17.66
CA ILE A 173 0.18 -6.26 -17.23
C ILE A 173 0.04 -6.49 -15.74
N LEU A 174 -0.25 -5.41 -15.01
CA LEU A 174 -0.48 -5.43 -13.57
C LEU A 174 -1.97 -5.26 -13.30
N SER A 175 -2.55 -6.19 -12.54
CA SER A 175 -3.94 -6.11 -12.09
C SER A 175 -4.03 -6.49 -10.62
N GLY A 176 -4.14 -5.47 -9.77
CA GLY A 176 -4.05 -5.63 -8.31
C GLY A 176 -2.74 -6.31 -7.91
N ASP A 177 -2.86 -7.47 -7.26
CA ASP A 177 -1.73 -8.29 -6.80
C ASP A 177 -1.23 -9.27 -7.87
N LYS A 178 -1.78 -9.29 -9.08
CA LYS A 178 -1.38 -10.20 -10.16
C LYS A 178 -0.57 -9.49 -11.23
N VAL A 179 0.52 -10.13 -11.64
CA VAL A 179 1.38 -9.74 -12.75
C VAL A 179 1.22 -10.79 -13.83
N PHE A 180 0.67 -10.38 -14.96
CA PHE A 180 0.60 -11.18 -16.17
C PHE A 180 1.73 -10.74 -17.11
N LEU A 181 2.52 -11.70 -17.60
CA LEU A 181 3.61 -11.46 -18.52
C LEU A 181 3.43 -12.32 -19.74
N SER A 182 3.70 -11.79 -20.93
CA SER A 182 3.69 -12.58 -22.15
C SER A 182 4.62 -12.01 -23.22
N GLN A 183 4.86 -12.80 -24.26
CA GLN A 183 5.54 -12.38 -25.48
C GLN A 183 4.50 -12.33 -26.61
N CYS A 184 3.99 -11.15 -26.95
CA CYS A 184 2.99 -10.97 -28.00
C CYS A 184 3.59 -10.28 -29.22
N GLU A 185 3.06 -10.54 -30.41
CA GLU A 185 3.55 -9.90 -31.64
C GLU A 185 3.03 -8.48 -31.79
N ASN A 186 1.73 -8.30 -31.56
CA ASN A 186 1.04 -7.02 -31.74
C ASN A 186 0.11 -6.72 -30.56
N ALA A 187 -0.10 -5.43 -30.31
CA ALA A 187 -1.15 -4.91 -29.43
C ALA A 187 -2.03 -3.99 -30.26
N VAL A 188 -3.33 -4.29 -30.29
CA VAL A 188 -4.34 -3.53 -31.03
C VAL A 188 -5.21 -2.79 -30.04
N ASP A 189 -5.37 -1.49 -30.24
CA ASP A 189 -6.35 -0.69 -29.53
C ASP A 189 -7.73 -0.97 -30.13
N LEU A 190 -8.66 -1.46 -29.31
CA LEU A 190 -9.97 -1.90 -29.76
C LEU A 190 -10.89 -0.74 -30.13
N GLU A 191 -10.56 0.49 -29.72
CA GLU A 191 -11.29 1.69 -30.13
C GLU A 191 -10.79 2.27 -31.45
N THR A 192 -9.48 2.15 -31.73
CA THR A 192 -8.83 2.84 -32.86
C THR A 192 -8.29 1.92 -33.97
N GLY A 193 -8.15 0.62 -33.73
CA GLY A 193 -7.79 -0.40 -34.73
C GLY A 193 -6.30 -0.53 -35.01
#